data_AF-A0A9R1I2I9-F1
#
_entry.id   AF-A0A9R1I2I9-F1
#
_cell.length_a   1.000
_cell.length_b   1.000
_cell.length_c   1.000
_cell.angle_alpha   90.00
_cell.angle_beta   90.00
_cell.angle_gamma   90.00
#
_symmetry.space_group_name_H-M   'P 1'
#
loop_
_entity.id
_entity.type
_entity.pdbx_description
1 polymer ?
#
loop_
_entity_poly.entity_id
_entity_poly.type
_entity_poly.pdbx_seq_one_letter_code
_entity_poly.pdbx_strand_id
1 'polypeptide(L)'
;YFAKRFAYAYITPATAPCRADPGAFIRRVFRTLALDLPQSFELLPPGHGADATVRFRTPDDREAAMRRQPFELDGATVKLVREGETSNCSRARNDYIAHVALRDYPVEQRTEKEIGANCARFGFVREIDPACFTAPDLATVHVVLQLGQPREIPHEVRIRYHGGSTSVVPVEIVRLWDHAHSSDADGQYVPLFQAPTAAA
;
A
#
# COMPACT_ATOMS: atom_id res chain seq x y z
N TYR A 1 -17.03 -3.06 4.55
CA TYR A 1 -18.09 -2.30 5.27
C TYR A 1 -17.50 -1.38 6.35
N PHE A 2 -16.57 -1.87 7.19
CA PHE A 2 -15.94 -1.09 8.27
C PHE A 2 -15.18 0.17 7.83
N ALA A 3 -14.51 0.14 6.67
CA ALA A 3 -13.78 1.29 6.12
C ALA A 3 -14.66 2.56 5.98
N LYS A 4 -15.96 2.39 5.75
CA LYS A 4 -16.87 3.53 5.54
C LYS A 4 -17.13 4.36 6.81
N ARG A 5 -16.62 3.94 7.97
CA ARG A 5 -16.81 4.63 9.26
C ARG A 5 -15.62 5.52 9.65
N PHE A 6 -14.51 5.45 8.93
CA PHE A 6 -13.31 6.21 9.26
C PHE A 6 -13.21 7.51 8.47
N ALA A 7 -12.70 8.55 9.13
CA ALA A 7 -12.23 9.77 8.48
C ALA A 7 -10.93 10.25 9.15
N TYR A 8 -10.12 10.97 8.42
CA TYR A 8 -8.85 11.52 8.88
C TYR A 8 -8.99 13.02 9.07
N ALA A 9 -8.69 13.50 10.29
CA ALA A 9 -8.85 14.89 10.66
C ALA A 9 -7.52 15.64 10.55
N TYR A 10 -7.50 16.68 9.71
CA TYR A 10 -6.35 17.56 9.51
C TYR A 10 -6.65 18.93 10.11
N ILE A 11 -5.74 19.42 10.94
CA ILE A 11 -5.81 20.73 11.58
C ILE A 11 -4.89 21.70 10.84
N THR A 12 -5.44 22.86 10.46
CA THR A 12 -4.68 23.97 9.86
C THR A 12 -4.94 25.27 10.62
N PRO A 13 -3.99 26.22 10.67
CA PRO A 13 -2.63 26.14 10.12
C PRO A 13 -1.75 25.16 10.90
N ALA A 14 -0.61 24.77 10.32
CA ALA A 14 0.27 23.78 10.92
C ALA A 14 0.85 24.21 12.28
N THR A 15 0.89 25.52 12.52
CA THR A 15 1.35 26.19 13.73
C THR A 15 0.25 26.38 14.79
N ALA A 16 -0.97 25.87 14.55
CA ALA A 16 -2.07 26.02 15.49
C ALA A 16 -1.74 25.36 16.84
N PRO A 17 -1.91 26.07 17.99
CA PRO A 17 -1.54 25.54 19.31
C PRO A 17 -2.37 24.31 19.71
N CYS A 18 -3.57 24.16 19.15
CA CYS A 18 -4.44 23.01 19.40
C CYS A 18 -3.89 21.68 18.87
N ARG A 19 -2.85 21.69 18.01
CA ARG A 19 -2.17 20.47 17.56
C ARG A 19 -1.36 19.77 18.66
N ALA A 20 -1.13 20.43 19.80
CA ALA A 20 -0.52 19.81 20.97
C ALA A 20 -1.43 18.74 21.62
N ASP A 21 -2.75 18.92 21.53
CA ASP A 21 -3.77 17.92 21.90
C ASP A 21 -4.91 17.96 20.88
N PRO A 22 -4.70 17.35 19.69
CA PRO A 22 -5.67 17.41 18.61
C PRO A 22 -6.97 16.70 18.99
N GLY A 23 -6.90 15.69 19.88
CA GLY A 23 -8.08 14.93 20.25
C GLY A 23 -9.05 15.71 21.14
N ALA A 24 -8.53 16.46 22.12
CA ALA A 24 -9.37 17.37 22.90
C ALA A 24 -9.99 18.47 22.03
N PHE A 25 -9.21 19.02 21.09
CA PHE A 25 -9.68 20.05 20.16
C PHE A 25 -10.78 19.53 19.23
N ILE A 26 -10.59 18.39 18.57
CA ILE A 26 -11.60 17.79 17.68
C ILE A 26 -12.91 17.51 18.43
N ARG A 27 -12.85 16.99 19.66
CA ARG A 27 -14.05 16.80 20.49
C ARG A 27 -14.75 18.13 20.79
N ARG A 28 -13.99 19.19 21.08
CA ARG A 28 -14.55 20.54 21.30
C ARG A 28 -15.21 21.07 20.04
N VAL A 29 -14.57 20.92 18.88
CA VAL A 29 -15.13 21.29 17.58
C VAL A 29 -16.49 20.63 17.35
N PHE A 30 -16.60 19.31 17.53
CA PHE A 30 -17.89 18.62 17.37
C PHE A 30 -18.95 19.05 18.39
N ARG A 31 -18.56 19.29 19.64
CA ARG A 31 -19.47 19.77 20.68
C ARG A 31 -19.92 21.22 20.48
N THR A 32 -19.21 22.01 19.68
CA THR A 32 -19.57 23.41 19.44
C THR A 32 -20.27 23.60 18.09
N LEU A 33 -19.82 22.91 17.04
CA LEU A 33 -20.22 23.18 15.66
C LEU A 33 -21.05 22.05 15.03
N ALA A 34 -21.16 20.89 15.70
CA ALA A 34 -21.87 19.73 15.17
C ALA A 34 -22.73 19.06 16.25
N LEU A 35 -23.47 19.86 17.02
CA LEU A 35 -24.30 19.42 18.15
C LEU A 35 -25.36 18.37 17.80
N ASP A 36 -25.83 18.38 16.56
CA ASP A 36 -26.82 17.45 16.05
C ASP A 36 -26.20 16.15 15.50
N LEU A 37 -24.86 16.05 15.43
CA LEU A 37 -24.18 14.78 15.16
C LEU A 37 -23.94 13.99 16.45
N PRO A 38 -23.88 12.64 16.37
CA PRO A 38 -23.50 11.83 17.52
C PRO A 38 -22.11 12.21 18.05
N GLN A 39 -22.05 12.56 19.34
CA GLN A 39 -20.81 12.89 20.04
C GLN A 39 -20.02 11.64 20.50
N SER A 40 -20.54 10.44 20.20
CA SER A 40 -20.00 9.14 20.61
C SER A 40 -18.99 8.53 19.63
N PHE A 41 -18.34 9.36 18.81
CA PHE A 41 -17.25 8.89 17.95
C PHE A 41 -15.98 8.62 18.76
N GLU A 42 -15.14 7.73 18.25
CA GLU A 42 -13.84 7.43 18.84
C GLU A 42 -12.73 8.15 18.09
N LEU A 43 -11.72 8.56 18.85
CA LEU A 43 -10.49 9.10 18.30
C LEU A 43 -9.40 8.05 18.47
N LEU A 44 -8.84 7.64 17.34
CA LEU A 44 -7.76 6.68 17.24
C LEU A 44 -6.44 7.43 16.96
N PRO A 45 -5.29 6.76 17.13
CA PRO A 45 -4.00 7.33 16.81
C PRO A 45 -3.96 7.95 15.40
N PRO A 46 -3.14 9.00 15.20
CA PRO A 46 -2.98 9.65 13.91
C PRO A 46 -2.54 8.64 12.85
N GLY A 47 -3.13 8.77 11.66
CA GLY A 47 -2.80 7.97 10.47
C GLY A 47 -2.78 8.88 9.24
N HIS A 48 -2.02 8.50 8.21
CA HIS A 48 -1.96 9.25 6.93
C HIS A 48 -1.61 10.74 7.12
N GLY A 49 -0.68 11.05 8.04
CA GLY A 49 -0.25 12.42 8.35
C GLY A 49 -1.38 13.34 8.86
N ALA A 50 -2.51 12.77 9.29
CA ALA A 50 -3.58 13.48 9.95
C ALA A 50 -3.23 13.70 11.43
N ASP A 51 -3.88 14.69 12.03
CA ASP A 51 -3.74 15.00 13.45
C ASP A 51 -4.47 13.97 14.33
N ALA A 52 -5.54 13.36 13.80
CA ALA A 52 -6.21 12.22 14.42
C ALA A 52 -7.01 11.39 13.39
N THR A 53 -7.28 10.13 13.74
CA THR A 53 -8.24 9.29 13.01
C THR A 53 -9.57 9.26 13.75
N VAL A 54 -10.67 9.56 13.08
CA VAL A 54 -12.02 9.60 13.65
C VAL A 54 -12.80 8.37 13.22
N ARG A 55 -13.26 7.57 14.18
CA ARG A 55 -14.15 6.42 13.95
C ARG A 55 -15.57 6.78 14.34
N PHE A 56 -16.43 6.98 13.34
CA PHE A 56 -17.84 7.26 13.54
C PHE A 56 -18.62 5.99 13.91
N ARG A 57 -19.78 6.16 14.55
CA ARG A 57 -20.68 5.05 14.93
C ARG A 57 -21.27 4.38 13.69
N THR A 58 -21.69 5.17 12.71
CA THR A 58 -22.20 4.67 11.42
C THR A 58 -21.52 5.36 10.23
N PRO A 59 -21.56 4.76 9.03
CA PRO A 59 -21.14 5.43 7.80
C PRO A 59 -21.90 6.75 7.53
N ASP A 60 -23.17 6.80 7.91
CA ASP A 60 -24.02 7.97 7.66
C ASP A 60 -23.64 9.14 8.57
N ASP A 61 -23.25 8.87 9.83
CA ASP A 61 -22.71 9.88 10.74
C ASP A 61 -21.44 10.51 10.17
N ARG A 62 -20.57 9.67 9.58
CA ARG A 62 -19.37 10.13 8.89
C ARG A 62 -19.76 11.04 7.73
N GLU A 63 -20.68 10.62 6.86
CA GLU A 63 -21.10 11.45 5.72
C GLU A 63 -21.80 12.74 6.16
N ALA A 64 -22.56 12.73 7.26
CA ALA A 64 -23.16 13.92 7.83
C ALA A 64 -22.09 14.90 8.34
N ALA A 65 -21.04 14.40 9.00
CA ALA A 65 -19.87 15.22 9.37
C ALA A 65 -19.13 15.75 8.14
N MET A 66 -18.95 14.92 7.10
CA MET A 66 -18.27 15.30 5.86
C MET A 66 -19.01 16.40 5.10
N ARG A 67 -20.34 16.48 5.19
CA ARG A 67 -21.13 17.55 4.56
C ARG A 67 -21.02 18.90 5.28
N ARG A 68 -20.59 18.90 6.55
CA ARG A 68 -20.48 20.11 7.37
C ARG A 68 -19.12 20.75 7.38
N GLN A 69 -18.10 19.99 7.02
CA GLN A 69 -16.75 20.50 6.98
C GLN A 69 -16.60 21.63 5.92
N PRO A 70 -15.56 22.47 6.01
CA PRO A 70 -14.58 22.53 7.09
C PRO A 70 -15.17 23.05 8.40
N PHE A 71 -14.61 22.62 9.53
CA PHE A 71 -15.01 23.15 10.85
C PHE A 71 -13.99 24.17 11.34
N GLU A 72 -14.40 25.43 11.49
CA GLU A 72 -13.53 26.53 11.90
C GLU A 72 -13.81 26.92 13.36
N LEU A 73 -12.81 26.81 14.24
CA LEU A 73 -12.91 27.16 15.66
C LEU A 73 -11.57 27.74 16.15
N ASP A 74 -11.63 28.88 16.84
CA ASP A 74 -10.47 29.56 17.46
C ASP A 74 -9.30 29.79 16.48
N GLY A 75 -9.61 30.16 15.23
CA GLY A 75 -8.59 30.42 14.19
C GLY A 75 -7.91 29.16 13.63
N ALA A 76 -8.35 27.97 14.03
CA ALA A 76 -7.93 26.70 13.46
C ALA A 76 -9.09 26.02 12.72
N THR A 77 -8.75 25.29 11.66
CA THR A 77 -9.70 24.59 10.79
C THR A 77 -9.47 23.09 10.87
N VAL A 78 -10.52 22.32 11.14
CA VAL A 78 -10.53 20.86 11.05
C VAL A 78 -11.19 20.45 9.73
N LYS A 79 -10.39 19.82 8.86
CA LYS A 79 -10.88 19.19 7.62
C LYS A 79 -10.89 17.67 7.79
N LEU A 80 -11.99 17.03 7.39
CA LEU A 80 -12.15 15.59 7.43
C LEU A 80 -11.96 15.00 6.03
N VAL A 81 -11.17 13.94 5.93
CA VAL A 81 -10.94 13.26 4.65
C VAL A 81 -11.35 11.81 4.75
N ARG A 82 -12.04 11.30 3.73
CA ARG A 82 -12.51 9.91 3.70
C ARG A 82 -11.32 8.97 3.65
N GLU A 83 -11.49 7.79 4.20
CA GLU A 83 -10.62 6.67 3.87
C GLU A 83 -10.68 6.40 2.37
N GLY A 84 -9.52 6.48 1.70
CA GLY A 84 -9.37 6.43 0.24
C GLY A 84 -9.22 7.79 -0.45
N GLU A 85 -9.55 8.91 0.21
CA GLU A 85 -9.41 10.27 -0.32
C GLU A 85 -8.23 11.06 0.29
N THR A 86 -7.53 10.51 1.29
CA THR A 86 -6.39 11.23 1.89
C THR A 86 -5.30 11.44 0.85
N SER A 87 -4.78 12.67 0.77
CA SER A 87 -3.61 12.97 -0.08
C SER A 87 -2.36 12.20 0.36
N ASN A 88 -2.34 11.78 1.63
CA ASN A 88 -1.37 10.88 2.24
C ASN A 88 -1.83 9.41 2.22
N CYS A 89 -2.85 9.08 1.42
CA CYS A 89 -2.78 7.86 0.65
C CYS A 89 -1.53 7.97 -0.23
N SER A 90 -0.35 7.68 0.32
CA SER A 90 0.27 6.51 -0.25
C SER A 90 -0.72 5.37 0.03
N ARG A 91 -1.72 5.23 -0.87
CA ARG A 91 -1.90 3.93 -1.53
C ARG A 91 -0.45 3.55 -1.76
N ALA A 92 0.11 2.54 -1.07
CA ALA A 92 1.51 2.16 -1.30
C ALA A 92 1.64 2.24 -2.81
N ARG A 93 2.34 3.31 -3.26
CA ARG A 93 2.06 3.88 -4.58
C ARG A 93 2.83 2.90 -5.39
N ASN A 94 2.12 1.85 -5.79
CA ASN A 94 2.61 0.68 -6.46
C ASN A 94 2.91 1.10 -7.90
N ASP A 95 3.59 2.24 -7.98
CA ASP A 95 3.94 3.09 -9.09
C ASP A 95 5.22 2.56 -9.70
N TYR A 96 5.87 1.58 -9.07
CA TYR A 96 7.04 0.94 -9.63
C TYR A 96 6.71 -0.50 -10.02
N ILE A 97 7.10 -0.83 -11.24
CA ILE A 97 7.28 -2.20 -11.68
C ILE A 97 8.78 -2.45 -11.79
N ALA A 98 9.23 -3.57 -11.24
CA ALA A 98 10.59 -4.04 -11.33
C ALA A 98 10.63 -5.43 -11.95
N HIS A 99 11.44 -5.59 -12.99
CA HIS A 99 11.88 -6.89 -13.47
C HIS A 99 13.16 -7.24 -12.71
N VAL A 100 13.10 -8.32 -11.93
CA VAL A 100 14.22 -8.81 -11.14
C VAL A 100 14.69 -10.16 -11.63
N ALA A 101 15.98 -10.39 -11.48
CA ALA A 101 16.68 -11.64 -11.75
C ALA A 101 17.17 -12.22 -10.42
N LEU A 102 16.67 -13.39 -10.06
CA LEU A 102 17.13 -14.16 -8.91
C LEU A 102 18.13 -15.20 -9.39
N ARG A 103 19.41 -14.97 -9.08
CA ARG A 103 20.53 -15.82 -9.52
C ARG A 103 20.69 -17.01 -8.58
N ASP A 104 21.20 -18.12 -9.12
CA ASP A 104 21.50 -19.34 -8.36
C ASP A 104 20.30 -19.85 -7.53
N TYR A 105 19.09 -19.71 -8.09
CA TYR A 105 17.86 -20.05 -7.38
C TYR A 105 17.73 -21.57 -7.21
N PRO A 106 17.53 -22.07 -5.97
CA PRO A 106 17.51 -23.51 -5.67
C PRO A 106 16.44 -24.24 -6.46
N VAL A 107 16.82 -25.32 -7.14
CA VAL A 107 15.96 -26.09 -8.05
C VAL A 107 14.73 -26.66 -7.33
N GLU A 108 14.89 -27.09 -6.09
CA GLU A 108 13.83 -27.66 -5.26
C GLU A 108 12.79 -26.63 -4.80
N GLN A 109 13.10 -25.33 -4.90
CA GLN A 109 12.20 -24.22 -4.59
C GLN A 109 11.63 -23.59 -5.86
N ARG A 110 12.00 -24.09 -7.05
CA ARG A 110 11.66 -23.49 -8.34
C ARG A 110 10.27 -23.91 -8.82
N THR A 111 9.27 -23.63 -8.00
CA THR A 111 7.85 -23.77 -8.36
C THR A 111 7.18 -22.41 -8.30
N GLU A 112 6.12 -22.22 -9.06
CA GLU A 112 5.38 -20.95 -9.08
C GLU A 112 4.95 -20.52 -7.67
N LYS A 113 4.48 -21.49 -6.88
CA LYS A 113 4.05 -21.28 -5.49
C LYS A 113 5.20 -20.81 -4.60
N GLU A 114 6.34 -21.50 -4.62
CA GLU A 114 7.47 -21.20 -3.73
C GLU A 114 8.17 -19.90 -4.14
N ILE A 115 8.37 -19.66 -5.44
CA ILE A 115 8.91 -18.40 -5.97
C ILE A 115 7.98 -17.24 -5.58
N GLY A 116 6.67 -17.41 -5.79
CA GLY A 116 5.66 -16.43 -5.42
C GLY A 116 5.70 -16.10 -3.92
N ALA A 117 5.75 -17.13 -3.06
CA ALA A 117 5.83 -16.95 -1.62
C ALA A 117 7.12 -16.23 -1.16
N ASN A 118 8.26 -16.59 -1.75
CA ASN A 118 9.54 -15.97 -1.42
C ASN A 118 9.60 -14.50 -1.86
N CYS A 119 9.07 -14.18 -3.05
CA CYS A 119 9.09 -12.84 -3.61
C CYS A 119 8.01 -11.91 -3.02
N ALA A 120 6.86 -12.46 -2.61
CA ALA A 120 5.75 -11.71 -2.01
C ALA A 120 6.13 -10.92 -0.74
N ARG A 121 7.29 -11.24 -0.15
CA ARG A 121 7.82 -10.59 1.05
C ARG A 121 8.35 -9.18 0.80
N PHE A 122 8.65 -8.82 -0.44
CA PHE A 122 9.26 -7.53 -0.81
C PHE A 122 8.66 -6.91 -2.08
N GLY A 123 7.55 -7.45 -2.58
CA GLY A 123 6.78 -6.88 -3.68
C GLY A 123 5.58 -7.75 -4.03
N PHE A 124 4.57 -7.18 -4.68
CA PHE A 124 3.46 -7.93 -5.24
C PHE A 124 3.92 -8.60 -6.54
N VAL A 125 3.90 -9.93 -6.58
CA VAL A 125 4.31 -10.70 -7.76
C VAL A 125 3.26 -10.54 -8.85
N ARG A 126 3.64 -9.89 -9.95
CA ARG A 126 2.80 -9.72 -11.14
C ARG A 126 2.95 -10.91 -12.08
N GLU A 127 4.19 -11.32 -12.32
CA GLU A 127 4.52 -12.39 -13.25
C GLU A 127 5.77 -13.14 -12.78
N ILE A 128 5.83 -14.43 -13.07
CA ILE A 128 7.03 -15.25 -13.01
C ILE A 128 7.25 -15.78 -14.42
N ASP A 129 8.46 -15.63 -14.96
CA ASP A 129 8.77 -16.08 -16.32
C ASP A 129 8.53 -17.60 -16.45
N PRO A 130 7.60 -18.05 -17.31
CA PRO A 130 7.30 -19.47 -17.49
C PRO A 130 8.51 -20.31 -17.92
N ALA A 131 9.51 -19.71 -18.58
CA ALA A 131 10.73 -20.39 -18.98
C ALA A 131 11.52 -20.89 -17.75
N CYS A 132 11.35 -20.26 -16.58
CA CYS A 132 12.01 -20.69 -15.34
C CYS A 132 11.64 -22.12 -14.92
N PHE A 133 10.45 -22.60 -15.29
CA PHE A 133 9.99 -23.95 -14.92
C PHE A 133 10.43 -25.04 -15.89
N THR A 134 10.87 -24.65 -17.09
CA THR A 134 11.19 -25.57 -18.18
C THR A 134 12.68 -25.66 -18.47
N ALA A 135 13.48 -24.71 -17.98
CA ALA A 135 14.91 -24.65 -18.22
C ALA A 135 15.75 -25.48 -17.21
N PRO A 136 16.83 -26.14 -17.67
CA PRO A 136 17.75 -26.90 -16.82
C PRO A 136 18.52 -26.01 -15.83
N ASP A 137 19.19 -26.67 -14.88
CA ASP A 137 19.57 -26.26 -13.51
C ASP A 137 20.36 -24.95 -13.28
N LEU A 138 20.55 -24.08 -14.28
CA LEU A 138 21.27 -22.80 -14.16
C LEU A 138 20.42 -21.57 -14.51
N ALA A 139 19.13 -21.75 -14.80
CA ALA A 139 18.26 -20.65 -15.20
C ALA A 139 18.03 -19.66 -14.04
N THR A 140 18.43 -18.41 -14.28
CA THR A 140 18.07 -17.26 -13.45
C THR A 140 16.55 -17.15 -13.40
N VAL A 141 15.97 -17.05 -12.20
CA VAL A 141 14.52 -16.90 -12.07
C VAL A 141 14.16 -15.44 -12.30
N HIS A 142 13.38 -15.18 -13.34
CA HIS A 142 12.92 -13.84 -13.68
C HIS A 142 11.51 -13.60 -13.14
N VAL A 143 11.34 -12.50 -12.42
CA VAL A 143 10.07 -12.13 -11.77
C VAL A 143 9.78 -10.67 -12.04
N VAL A 144 8.51 -10.36 -12.30
CA VAL A 144 8.02 -8.98 -12.33
C VAL A 144 7.29 -8.68 -11.03
N LEU A 145 7.75 -7.65 -10.33
CA LEU A 145 7.23 -7.19 -9.05
C LEU A 145 6.61 -5.82 -9.20
N GLN A 146 5.49 -5.62 -8.52
CA GLN A 146 4.90 -4.32 -8.28
C GLN A 146 5.11 -3.93 -6.82
N LEU A 147 5.66 -2.75 -6.58
CA LEU A 147 6.10 -2.34 -5.25
C LEU A 147 5.98 -0.84 -5.03
N GLY A 148 5.96 -0.44 -3.75
CA GLY A 148 5.77 0.95 -3.35
C GLY A 148 7.00 1.80 -3.62
N GLN A 149 8.19 1.23 -3.39
CA GLN A 149 9.47 1.92 -3.57
C GLN A 149 10.57 0.93 -4.00
N PRO A 150 11.46 1.28 -4.95
CA PRO A 150 12.52 0.38 -5.43
C PRO A 150 13.44 -0.17 -4.34
N ARG A 151 13.66 0.59 -3.26
CA ARG A 151 14.48 0.20 -2.10
C ARG A 151 13.94 -1.00 -1.31
N GLU A 152 12.70 -1.41 -1.56
CA GLU A 152 12.10 -2.59 -0.92
C GLU A 152 12.71 -3.89 -1.48
N ILE A 153 13.28 -3.85 -2.70
CA ILE A 153 13.95 -5.00 -3.31
C ILE A 153 15.28 -5.25 -2.57
N PRO A 154 15.43 -6.40 -1.90
CA PRO A 154 16.68 -6.72 -1.22
C PRO A 154 17.74 -7.09 -2.26
N HIS A 155 19.03 -6.96 -1.90
CA HIS A 155 20.13 -7.48 -2.71
C HIS A 155 20.21 -9.02 -2.68
N GLU A 156 19.60 -9.67 -1.69
CA GLU A 156 19.58 -11.11 -1.53
C GLU A 156 18.30 -11.60 -0.85
N VAL A 157 17.79 -12.75 -1.27
CA VAL A 157 16.68 -13.47 -0.62
C VAL A 157 17.23 -14.67 0.13
N ARG A 158 16.84 -14.80 1.40
CA ARG A 158 17.22 -15.93 2.25
C ARG A 158 16.07 -16.92 2.36
N ILE A 159 16.21 -18.06 1.68
CA ILE A 159 15.22 -19.13 1.68
C ILE A 159 15.55 -20.10 2.80
N ARG A 160 14.67 -20.22 3.80
CA ARG A 160 14.86 -21.12 4.96
C ARG A 160 14.09 -22.40 4.74
N TYR A 161 14.75 -23.53 5.00
CA TYR A 161 14.14 -24.86 4.91
C TYR A 161 13.76 -25.38 6.29
N HIS A 162 12.84 -26.33 6.36
CA HIS A 162 12.39 -26.93 7.63
C HIS A 162 13.52 -27.56 8.45
N GLY A 163 14.63 -27.97 7.82
CA GLY A 163 15.83 -28.50 8.47
C GLY A 163 16.79 -27.44 9.05
N GLY A 164 16.46 -26.15 8.96
CA GLY A 164 17.29 -25.05 9.46
C GLY A 164 18.40 -24.59 8.50
N SER A 165 18.61 -25.30 7.38
CA SER A 165 19.46 -24.81 6.29
C SER A 165 18.86 -23.56 5.64
N THR A 166 19.73 -22.74 5.04
CA THR A 166 19.34 -21.52 4.35
C THR A 166 20.12 -21.38 3.05
N SER A 167 19.39 -21.12 1.95
CA SER A 167 19.98 -20.73 0.67
C SER A 167 19.95 -19.20 0.56
N VAL A 168 21.03 -18.61 0.07
CA VAL A 168 21.13 -17.16 -0.20
C VAL A 168 21.09 -16.96 -1.70
N VAL A 169 20.07 -16.26 -2.16
CA VAL A 169 19.77 -16.06 -3.58
C VAL A 169 20.02 -14.59 -3.91
N PRO A 170 21.06 -14.24 -4.67
CA PRO A 170 21.29 -12.87 -5.10
C PRO A 170 20.15 -12.36 -5.97
N VAL A 171 19.77 -11.10 -5.76
CA VAL A 171 18.75 -10.41 -6.54
C VAL A 171 19.38 -9.26 -7.30
N GLU A 172 19.10 -9.21 -8.59
CA GLU A 172 19.51 -8.15 -9.48
C GLU A 172 18.27 -7.46 -10.06
N ILE A 173 18.27 -6.14 -10.06
CA ILE A 173 17.23 -5.36 -10.74
C ILE A 173 17.64 -5.24 -12.20
N VAL A 174 16.96 -5.97 -13.08
CA VAL A 174 17.19 -5.94 -14.53
C VAL A 174 16.64 -4.65 -15.13
N ARG A 175 15.43 -4.28 -14.71
CA ARG A 175 14.76 -3.08 -15.19
C ARG A 175 13.78 -2.55 -14.14
N LEU A 176 13.67 -1.23 -14.06
CA LEU A 176 12.73 -0.52 -13.19
C LEU A 176 12.00 0.55 -14.00
N TRP A 177 10.68 0.64 -13.86
CA TRP A 177 9.88 1.66 -14.56
C TRP A 177 8.59 1.99 -13.81
N ASP A 178 7.94 3.09 -14.22
CA ASP A 178 6.68 3.52 -13.64
C ASP A 178 5.51 2.61 -14.10
N HIS A 179 4.64 2.21 -13.17
CA HIS A 179 3.46 1.38 -13.41
C HIS A 179 2.54 1.94 -14.50
N ALA A 180 2.48 3.27 -14.66
CA ALA A 180 1.72 3.91 -15.73
C ALA A 180 2.17 3.45 -17.13
N HIS A 181 3.42 3.02 -17.30
CA HIS A 181 3.93 2.47 -18.56
C HIS A 181 3.70 0.96 -18.73
N SER A 182 3.03 0.33 -17.77
CA SER A 182 2.70 -1.11 -17.77
C SER A 182 1.23 -1.38 -18.05
N SER A 183 0.45 -0.37 -18.43
CA SER A 183 -0.99 -0.52 -18.71
C SER A 183 -1.32 -0.22 -20.18
N ASP A 184 -2.30 -0.92 -20.75
CA ASP A 184 -2.84 -0.64 -22.08
C ASP A 184 -3.80 0.56 -22.08
N ALA A 185 -4.42 0.83 -23.24
CA ALA A 185 -5.36 1.93 -23.41
C ALA A 185 -6.61 1.82 -22.51
N ASP A 186 -6.96 0.61 -22.07
CA ASP A 186 -8.08 0.32 -21.17
C ASP A 186 -7.66 0.30 -19.69
N GLY A 187 -6.38 0.58 -19.41
CA GLY A 187 -5.81 0.59 -18.08
C GLY A 187 -5.54 -0.81 -17.50
N GLN A 188 -5.54 -1.85 -18.33
CA GLN A 188 -5.20 -3.21 -17.92
C GLN A 188 -3.69 -3.43 -17.97
N TYR A 189 -3.18 -4.21 -17.01
CA TYR A 189 -1.75 -4.55 -16.96
C TYR A 189 -1.36 -5.39 -18.18
N VAL A 190 -0.29 -4.99 -18.87
CA VAL A 190 0.27 -5.71 -20.02
C VAL A 190 1.42 -6.62 -19.55
N PRO A 191 1.30 -7.96 -19.69
CA PRO A 191 2.35 -8.89 -19.29
C PRO A 191 3.67 -8.65 -20.01
N LEU A 192 4.78 -8.71 -19.27
CA LEU A 192 6.13 -8.65 -19.80
C LEU A 192 6.54 -9.98 -20.42
N PHE A 193 6.25 -11.09 -19.73
CA PHE A 193 6.54 -12.42 -20.23
C PHE A 193 5.35 -12.88 -21.05
N GLN A 194 5.51 -12.92 -22.37
CA GLN A 194 4.50 -13.53 -23.23
C GLN A 194 4.43 -15.03 -22.94
N ALA A 195 3.21 -15.57 -22.81
CA ALA A 195 3.04 -17.01 -22.78
C ALA A 195 3.64 -17.60 -24.08
N PRO A 196 4.41 -18.70 -24.02
CA PRO A 196 4.87 -19.37 -25.22
C PRO A 196 3.65 -19.72 -26.06
N THR A 197 3.60 -19.19 -27.29
CA THR A 197 2.54 -19.50 -28.24
C THR A 197 2.58 -21.01 -28.45
N ALA A 198 1.51 -21.72 -28.09
CA ALA A 198 1.38 -23.12 -28.41
C ALA A 198 1.43 -23.25 -29.94
N ALA A 199 2.53 -23.77 -30.46
CA ALA A 199 2.64 -24.11 -31.87
C ALA A 199 1.59 -25.19 -32.17
N ALA A 200 0.64 -24.85 -33.03
CA ALA A 200 -0.39 -25.75 -33.55
C ALA A 200 0.21 -26.77 -34.53
#